data_AF-A0A0A9EV77-F1
#
_entry.id   AF-A0A0A9EV77-F1
#
_cell.length_a   1.000
_cell.length_b   1.000
_cell.length_c   1.000
_cell.angle_alpha   90.00
_cell.angle_beta   90.00
_cell.angle_gamma   90.00
#
_symmetry.space_group_name_H-M   'P 1'
#
loop_
_entity.id
_entity.type
_entity.pdbx_description
1 polymer ?
#
loop_
_entity_poly.entity_id
_entity_poly.type
_entity_poly.pdbx_seq_one_letter_code
_entity_poly.pdbx_strand_id
1 'polypeptide(L)'
;MSYNKYFKAMSARKVLSVLQFVTALIMLSDVLFVQGIYRKVGIPDSTYTIVFSGLLEGLMFFKVLPFSVHVAKLCPAGCEGAVMAFVMSALALATIVSGYLGVALAEFMGVSGNNFSALPACLLIEATCTMLPLCCSSLIKERRSKDKKEE
;
A
#
# COMPACT_ATOMS: atom_id res chain seq x y z
N MET A 1 -12.57 18.87 15.83
CA MET A 1 -13.87 18.95 15.11
C MET A 1 -13.77 18.74 13.60
N SER A 2 -12.63 19.01 12.94
CA SER A 2 -12.47 18.84 11.48
C SER A 2 -12.43 17.39 10.99
N TYR A 3 -11.94 16.45 11.81
CA TYR A 3 -11.85 15.02 11.46
C TYR A 3 -13.25 14.41 11.20
N ASN A 4 -14.24 14.73 12.05
CA ASN A 4 -15.58 14.12 11.97
C ASN A 4 -16.41 14.56 10.76
N LYS A 5 -16.11 15.72 10.16
CA LYS A 5 -16.84 16.25 8.99
C LYS A 5 -16.36 15.63 7.68
N TYR A 6 -15.05 15.44 7.50
CA TYR A 6 -14.49 14.88 6.28
C TYR A 6 -14.52 13.34 6.25
N PHE A 7 -14.28 12.68 7.40
CA PHE A 7 -14.26 11.21 7.48
C PHE A 7 -15.64 10.54 7.48
N LYS A 8 -16.72 11.30 7.71
CA LYS A 8 -18.09 10.78 7.65
C LYS A 8 -18.75 10.98 6.27
N ALA A 9 -18.27 11.94 5.47
CA ALA A 9 -18.80 12.25 4.14
C ALA A 9 -18.24 11.36 3.02
N MET A 10 -16.99 10.87 3.15
CA MET A 10 -16.45 9.86 2.24
C MET A 10 -16.62 8.45 2.83
N SER A 11 -17.13 7.52 2.03
CA SER A 11 -17.13 6.11 2.41
C SER A 11 -15.68 5.67 2.66
N ALA A 12 -15.42 4.96 3.76
CA ALA A 12 -14.08 4.47 4.11
C ALA A 12 -13.39 3.75 2.91
N ARG A 13 -14.20 3.15 2.03
CA ARG A 13 -13.77 2.57 0.75
C ARG A 13 -13.16 3.58 -0.23
N LYS A 14 -13.74 4.77 -0.39
CA LYS A 14 -13.15 5.83 -1.24
C LYS A 14 -11.82 6.31 -0.68
N VAL A 15 -11.75 6.53 0.64
CA VAL A 15 -10.51 6.95 1.31
C VAL A 15 -9.42 5.91 1.12
N LEU A 16 -9.72 4.63 1.35
CA LEU A 16 -8.77 3.54 1.16
C LEU A 16 -8.31 3.39 -0.30
N SER A 17 -9.22 3.61 -1.26
CA SER A 17 -8.89 3.56 -2.69
C SER A 17 -8.00 4.73 -3.12
N VAL A 18 -8.27 5.94 -2.63
CA VAL A 18 -7.43 7.12 -2.91
C VAL A 18 -6.04 6.94 -2.29
N LEU A 19 -5.98 6.50 -1.04
CA LEU A 19 -4.71 6.17 -0.38
C LEU A 19 -3.90 5.15 -1.16
N GLN A 20 -4.54 4.06 -1.58
CA GLN A 20 -3.88 3.02 -2.34
C GLN A 20 -3.37 3.53 -3.70
N PHE A 21 -4.12 4.43 -4.35
CA PHE A 21 -3.68 5.08 -5.59
C PHE A 21 -2.45 5.98 -5.36
N VAL A 22 -2.46 6.80 -4.30
CA VAL A 22 -1.33 7.67 -3.94
C VAL A 22 -0.09 6.83 -3.59
N THR A 23 -0.25 5.75 -2.85
CA THR A 23 0.85 4.81 -2.55
C THR A 23 1.41 4.18 -3.83
N ALA A 24 0.56 3.77 -4.77
CA ALA A 24 1.01 3.22 -6.06
C ALA A 24 1.79 4.25 -6.88
N LEU A 25 1.38 5.52 -6.85
CA LEU A 25 2.09 6.61 -7.54
C LEU A 25 3.49 6.85 -6.96
N ILE A 26 3.64 6.75 -5.63
CA ILE A 26 4.93 6.90 -4.96
C ILE A 26 5.83 5.70 -5.26
N MET A 27 5.30 4.47 -5.20
CA MET A 27 6.03 3.26 -5.59
C MET A 27 6.53 3.31 -7.04
N LEU A 28 5.71 3.84 -7.96
CA LEU A 28 6.14 4.08 -9.34
C LEU A 28 7.26 5.12 -9.42
N SER A 29 7.20 6.16 -8.57
CA SER A 29 8.26 7.16 -8.47
C SER A 29 9.55 6.56 -7.93
N ASP A 30 9.49 5.63 -6.97
CA ASP A 30 10.66 4.90 -6.46
C ASP A 30 11.32 4.03 -7.54
N VAL A 31 10.54 3.37 -8.40
CA VAL A 31 11.08 2.64 -9.58
C VAL A 31 11.85 3.59 -10.50
N LEU A 32 11.28 4.75 -10.83
CA LEU A 32 11.90 5.75 -11.70
C LEU A 32 13.18 6.35 -11.08
N PHE A 33 13.22 6.44 -9.74
CA PHE A 33 14.41 6.84 -8.98
C PHE A 33 15.52 5.81 -9.06
N VAL A 34 15.22 4.54 -8.84
CA VAL A 34 16.23 3.47 -8.93
C VAL A 34 16.73 3.27 -10.37
N GLN A 35 15.92 3.57 -11.39
CA GLN A 35 16.37 3.62 -12.79
C GLN A 35 17.29 4.81 -13.12
N GLY A 36 17.50 5.75 -12.18
CA GLY A 36 18.41 6.88 -12.34
C GLY A 36 17.87 8.00 -13.24
N ILE A 37 16.56 8.04 -13.51
CA ILE A 37 15.95 9.09 -14.33
C ILE A 37 16.00 10.45 -13.60
N TYR A 38 15.74 10.47 -12.30
CA TYR A 38 15.84 11.70 -11.50
C TYR A 38 17.27 12.24 -11.40
N ARG A 39 18.28 11.36 -11.46
CA ARG A 39 19.69 11.75 -11.56
C ARG A 39 19.97 12.49 -12.87
N LYS A 40 19.38 12.03 -13.99
CA LYS A 40 19.50 12.71 -15.30
C LYS A 40 18.82 14.08 -15.32
N VAL A 41 17.80 14.28 -14.48
CA VAL A 41 17.10 15.56 -14.29
C VAL A 41 17.86 16.52 -13.35
N GLY A 42 18.93 16.06 -12.69
CA GLY A 42 19.78 16.90 -11.84
C GLY A 42 19.31 17.05 -10.39
N ILE A 43 18.39 16.20 -9.93
CA ILE A 43 17.92 16.22 -8.54
C ILE A 43 18.91 15.43 -7.67
N PRO A 44 19.38 15.99 -6.54
CA PRO A 44 20.27 15.29 -5.63
C PRO A 44 19.55 14.10 -4.97
N ASP A 45 20.18 12.92 -5.05
CA ASP A 45 19.61 11.66 -4.57
C ASP A 45 19.11 11.76 -3.13
N SER A 46 19.92 12.36 -2.24
CA SER A 46 19.62 12.47 -0.81
C SER A 46 18.32 13.21 -0.52
N THR A 47 18.03 14.30 -1.23
CA THR A 47 16.81 15.08 -1.00
C THR A 47 15.58 14.30 -1.44
N TYR A 48 15.68 13.58 -2.56
CA TYR A 48 14.60 12.72 -3.02
C TYR A 48 14.32 11.60 -2.02
N THR A 49 15.35 10.87 -1.59
CA THR A 49 15.17 9.72 -0.68
C THR A 49 14.54 10.14 0.64
N ILE A 50 14.99 11.25 1.26
CA ILE A 50 14.45 11.70 2.55
C ILE A 50 12.96 12.05 2.44
N VAL A 51 12.58 12.79 1.39
CA VAL A 51 11.19 13.26 1.21
C VAL A 51 10.28 12.09 0.85
N PHE A 52 10.65 11.26 -0.12
CA PHE A 52 9.81 10.17 -0.60
C PHE A 52 9.73 9.01 0.39
N SER A 53 10.84 8.62 1.04
CA SER A 53 10.80 7.58 2.07
C SER A 53 9.97 8.02 3.28
N GLY A 54 10.11 9.28 3.74
CA GLY A 54 9.28 9.81 4.82
C GLY A 54 7.80 9.92 4.45
N LEU A 55 7.49 10.31 3.21
CA LEU A 55 6.12 10.37 2.71
C LEU A 55 5.48 8.98 2.60
N LEU A 56 6.23 8.01 2.09
CA LEU A 56 5.79 6.61 1.98
C LEU A 56 5.46 6.03 3.36
N GLU A 57 6.35 6.22 4.33
CA GLU A 57 6.16 5.75 5.70
C GLU A 57 4.95 6.43 6.37
N GLY A 58 4.81 7.74 6.19
CA GLY A 58 3.63 8.48 6.65
C GLY A 58 2.32 7.97 6.05
N LEU A 59 2.32 7.63 4.75
CA LEU A 59 1.15 7.07 4.08
C LEU A 59 0.82 5.65 4.56
N MET A 60 1.83 4.83 4.86
CA MET A 60 1.62 3.51 5.46
C MET A 60 0.87 3.62 6.80
N PHE A 61 1.34 4.48 7.71
CA PHE A 61 0.64 4.78 8.96
C PHE A 61 -0.78 5.30 8.70
N PHE A 62 -0.92 6.24 7.77
CA PHE A 62 -2.22 6.80 7.43
C PHE A 62 -3.17 5.77 6.81
N LYS A 63 -2.68 4.68 6.21
CA LYS A 63 -3.51 3.61 5.64
C LYS A 63 -3.97 2.60 6.70
N VAL A 64 -3.15 2.32 7.72
CA VAL A 64 -3.51 1.42 8.83
C VAL A 64 -4.66 2.01 9.67
N LEU A 65 -4.67 3.33 9.90
CA LEU A 65 -5.71 4.02 10.67
C LEU A 65 -7.15 3.83 10.14
N PRO A 66 -7.50 4.18 8.89
CA PRO A 66 -8.84 4.01 8.35
C PRO A 66 -9.21 2.53 8.20
N PHE A 67 -8.24 1.64 8.01
CA PHE A 67 -8.47 0.20 8.00
C PHE A 67 -8.89 -0.30 9.38
N SER A 68 -8.14 0.05 10.42
CA SER A 68 -8.46 -0.24 11.82
C SER A 68 -9.83 0.30 12.22
N VAL A 69 -10.13 1.56 11.87
CA VAL A 69 -11.45 2.18 12.11
C VAL A 69 -12.57 1.47 11.32
N HIS A 70 -12.27 0.95 10.12
CA HIS A 70 -13.25 0.22 9.33
C HIS A 70 -13.58 -1.15 9.93
N VAL A 71 -12.55 -1.88 10.39
CA VAL A 71 -12.74 -3.16 11.08
C VAL A 71 -13.50 -2.95 12.39
N ALA A 72 -13.14 -1.95 13.18
CA ALA A 72 -13.86 -1.61 14.41
C ALA A 72 -15.36 -1.33 14.16
N LYS A 73 -15.73 -0.71 13.04
CA LYS A 73 -17.15 -0.48 12.66
C LYS A 73 -17.89 -1.75 12.25
N LEU A 74 -17.18 -2.80 11.83
CA LEU A 74 -17.76 -4.09 11.45
C LEU A 74 -17.86 -5.03 12.65
N CYS A 75 -17.22 -4.71 13.77
CA CYS A 75 -17.25 -5.54 14.96
C CYS A 75 -18.65 -5.56 15.59
N PRO A 76 -19.18 -6.74 15.94
CA PRO A 76 -20.36 -6.85 16.78
C PRO A 76 -20.05 -6.38 18.21
N ALA A 77 -21.04 -5.80 18.87
CA ALA A 77 -20.91 -5.33 20.25
C ALA A 77 -20.49 -6.49 21.17
N GLY A 78 -19.44 -6.27 21.97
CA GLY A 78 -18.91 -7.25 22.94
C GLY A 78 -17.71 -8.08 22.47
N CYS A 79 -17.32 -8.03 21.19
CA CYS A 79 -16.14 -8.77 20.68
C CYS A 79 -15.04 -7.89 20.08
N GLU A 80 -15.13 -6.56 20.23
CA GLU A 80 -14.22 -5.60 19.58
C GLU A 80 -12.73 -5.86 19.89
N GLY A 81 -12.41 -6.19 21.15
CA GLY A 81 -11.04 -6.46 21.57
C GLY A 81 -10.43 -7.70 20.91
N ALA A 82 -11.20 -8.78 20.78
CA ALA A 82 -10.73 -10.02 20.16
C ALA A 82 -10.52 -9.84 18.64
N VAL A 83 -11.44 -9.14 17.96
CA VAL A 83 -11.32 -8.86 16.53
C VAL A 83 -10.12 -7.97 16.25
N MET A 84 -9.91 -6.93 17.05
CA MET A 84 -8.74 -6.05 16.89
C MET A 84 -7.42 -6.77 17.21
N ALA A 85 -7.39 -7.64 18.23
CA ALA A 85 -6.22 -8.47 18.53
C ALA A 85 -5.87 -9.39 17.34
N PHE A 86 -6.87 -10.02 16.71
CA PHE A 86 -6.69 -10.84 15.53
C PHE A 86 -6.19 -10.04 14.32
N VAL A 87 -6.71 -8.84 14.10
CA VAL A 87 -6.25 -7.96 13.01
C VAL A 87 -4.80 -7.55 13.21
N MET A 88 -4.41 -7.18 14.43
CA MET A 88 -3.05 -6.76 14.74
C MET A 88 -2.07 -7.92 14.63
N SER A 89 -2.45 -9.13 15.06
CA SER A 89 -1.60 -10.33 14.88
C SER A 89 -1.47 -10.71 13.41
N ALA A 90 -2.54 -10.60 12.61
CA ALA A 90 -2.48 -10.81 11.17
C ALA A 90 -1.58 -9.78 10.47
N LEU A 91 -1.62 -8.50 10.88
CA LEU A 91 -0.72 -7.46 10.37
C LEU A 91 0.75 -7.75 10.73
N ALA A 92 1.03 -8.18 11.96
CA ALA A 92 2.38 -8.55 12.38
C ALA A 92 2.90 -9.80 11.64
N LEU A 93 2.04 -10.78 11.38
CA LEU A 93 2.42 -11.93 10.55
C LEU A 93 2.72 -11.50 9.11
N ALA A 94 1.89 -10.62 8.54
CA ALA A 94 2.07 -10.12 7.20
C ALA A 94 3.39 -9.35 7.03
N THR A 95 3.81 -8.55 8.02
CA THR A 95 5.09 -7.83 7.96
C THR A 95 6.29 -8.79 7.98
N ILE A 96 6.23 -9.82 8.82
CA ILE A 96 7.28 -10.86 8.88
C ILE A 96 7.37 -11.59 7.54
N VAL A 97 6.24 -12.10 7.04
CA VAL A 97 6.20 -12.86 5.78
C VAL A 97 6.65 -11.99 4.61
N SER A 98 6.21 -10.73 4.53
CA SER A 98 6.65 -9.79 3.49
C SER A 98 8.15 -9.53 3.54
N GLY A 99 8.74 -9.43 4.73
CA GLY A 99 10.19 -9.25 4.89
C GLY A 99 10.98 -10.43 4.33
N TYR A 100 10.62 -11.65 4.73
CA TYR A 100 11.28 -12.86 4.22
C TYR A 100 11.07 -13.05 2.72
N LEU A 101 9.86 -12.79 2.22
CA LEU A 101 9.56 -12.91 0.79
C LEU A 101 10.34 -11.89 -0.04
N GLY A 102 10.51 -10.66 0.45
CA GLY A 102 11.32 -9.63 -0.21
C GLY A 102 12.80 -10.04 -0.31
N VAL A 103 13.37 -10.58 0.78
CA VAL A 103 14.75 -11.09 0.77
C VAL A 103 14.89 -12.27 -0.19
N ALA A 104 13.96 -13.23 -0.15
CA ALA A 104 13.97 -14.37 -1.06
C ALA A 104 13.88 -13.95 -2.54
N LEU A 105 13.07 -12.93 -2.84
CA LEU A 105 12.94 -12.38 -4.19
C LEU A 105 14.23 -11.67 -4.65
N ALA A 106 14.88 -10.92 -3.75
CA ALA A 106 16.14 -10.25 -4.04
C ALA A 106 17.26 -11.27 -4.33
N GLU A 107 17.38 -12.31 -3.50
CA GLU A 107 18.32 -13.43 -3.70
C GLU A 107 18.05 -14.16 -5.03
N PHE A 108 16.78 -14.45 -5.34
CA PHE A 108 16.41 -15.13 -6.59
C PHE A 108 16.78 -14.33 -7.84
N MET A 109 16.65 -13.00 -7.77
CA MET A 109 17.01 -12.08 -8.84
C MET A 109 18.51 -11.79 -8.91
N GLY A 110 19.32 -12.39 -8.03
CA GLY A 110 20.77 -12.22 -7.99
C GLY A 110 21.22 -10.85 -7.48
N VAL A 111 20.36 -10.16 -6.72
CA VAL A 111 20.74 -8.90 -6.05
C VAL A 111 21.71 -9.24 -4.92
N SER A 112 22.95 -8.78 -5.05
CA SER A 112 23.97 -8.93 -4.02
C SER A 112 24.48 -7.56 -3.60
N GLY A 113 25.13 -7.44 -2.44
CA GLY A 113 25.65 -6.15 -1.94
C GLY A 113 26.60 -5.42 -2.90
N ASN A 114 27.13 -6.13 -3.90
CA ASN A 114 28.02 -5.59 -4.92
C ASN A 114 27.37 -5.42 -6.31
N ASN A 115 26.15 -5.93 -6.52
CA ASN A 115 25.44 -5.90 -7.80
C ASN A 115 23.95 -5.61 -7.60
N PHE A 116 23.55 -4.37 -7.87
CA PHE A 116 22.19 -3.88 -7.73
C PHE A 116 21.41 -3.80 -9.05
N SER A 117 21.96 -4.34 -10.14
CA SER A 117 21.39 -4.23 -11.49
C SER A 117 19.97 -4.80 -11.61
N ALA A 118 19.60 -5.76 -10.76
CA ALA A 118 18.27 -6.37 -10.74
C ALA A 118 17.28 -5.69 -9.76
N LEU A 119 17.71 -4.73 -8.94
CA LEU A 119 16.81 -3.97 -8.04
C LEU A 119 15.62 -3.31 -8.76
N PRO A 120 15.80 -2.64 -9.93
CA PRO A 120 14.66 -2.07 -10.66
C PRO A 120 13.62 -3.13 -11.04
N ALA A 121 14.07 -4.34 -11.38
CA ALA A 121 13.17 -5.43 -11.73
C ALA A 121 12.41 -5.97 -10.51
N CYS A 122 13.06 -6.08 -9.34
CA CYS A 122 12.38 -6.40 -8.09
C CYS A 122 11.29 -5.37 -7.75
N LEU A 123 11.60 -4.07 -7.87
CA LEU A 123 10.63 -2.99 -7.61
C LEU A 123 9.48 -2.96 -8.63
N LEU A 124 9.73 -3.33 -9.89
CA LEU A 124 8.66 -3.49 -10.88
C LEU A 124 7.71 -4.63 -10.53
N ILE A 125 8.25 -5.75 -10.03
CA ILE A 125 7.44 -6.89 -9.55
C ILE A 125 6.62 -6.45 -8.33
N GLU A 126 7.22 -5.71 -7.40
CA GLU A 126 6.54 -5.14 -6.24
C GLU A 126 5.42 -4.17 -6.65
N ALA A 127 5.70 -3.25 -7.57
CA ALA A 127 4.71 -2.31 -8.11
C ALA A 127 3.53 -3.06 -8.77
N THR A 128 3.82 -4.14 -9.49
CA THR A 128 2.78 -4.99 -10.10
C THR A 128 1.95 -5.71 -9.04
N CYS A 129 2.60 -6.21 -7.99
CA CYS A 129 1.92 -6.91 -6.89
C CYS A 129 1.07 -5.96 -6.04
N THR A 130 1.53 -4.73 -5.81
CA THR A 130 0.77 -3.70 -5.06
C THR A 130 -0.45 -3.17 -5.83
N MET A 131 -0.48 -3.34 -7.15
CA MET A 131 -1.68 -3.10 -7.98
C MET A 131 -2.75 -4.20 -7.83
N LEU A 132 -2.38 -5.40 -7.38
CA LEU A 132 -3.28 -6.54 -7.22
C LEU A 132 -4.47 -6.22 -6.27
N PRO A 133 -4.28 -5.65 -5.07
CA PRO A 133 -5.40 -5.23 -4.22
C PRO A 133 -6.25 -4.09 -4.82
N LEU A 134 -5.69 -3.22 -5.68
CA LEU A 134 -6.48 -2.23 -6.43
C LEU A 134 -7.38 -2.93 -7.47
N CYS A 135 -6.82 -3.89 -8.20
CA CYS A 135 -7.54 -4.69 -9.18
C CYS A 135 -8.66 -5.49 -8.51
N CYS A 136 -8.39 -6.18 -7.40
CA CYS A 136 -9.40 -6.90 -6.62
C CYS A 136 -10.49 -5.97 -6.08
N SER A 137 -10.15 -4.75 -5.65
CA SER A 137 -11.14 -3.77 -5.20
C SER A 137 -12.04 -3.30 -6.35
N SER A 138 -11.48 -3.13 -7.55
CA SER A 138 -12.26 -2.82 -8.75
C SER A 138 -13.19 -3.97 -9.15
N LEU A 139 -12.70 -5.22 -9.12
CA LEU A 139 -13.48 -6.42 -9.41
C LEU A 139 -14.67 -6.59 -8.44
N ILE A 140 -14.49 -6.27 -7.16
CA ILE A 140 -15.57 -6.30 -6.16
C ILE A 140 -16.61 -5.19 -6.38
N LYS A 141 -16.18 -4.04 -6.92
CA LYS A 141 -17.08 -2.93 -7.25
C LYS A 141 -17.91 -3.24 -8.51
N GLU A 142 -17.36 -4.01 -9.44
CA GLU A 142 -18.06 -4.42 -10.67
C GLU A 142 -19.23 -5.37 -10.40
N ARG A 143 -19.12 -6.26 -9.40
CA ARG A 143 -20.25 -7.11 -8.95
C ARG A 143 -21.47 -6.33 -8.43
N ARG A 144 -21.33 -5.05 -8.07
CA ARG A 144 -22.45 -4.21 -7.62
C ARG A 144 -23.05 -3.33 -8.74
N SER A 145 -22.61 -3.50 -9.99
CA SER A 145 -23.21 -2.82 -11.16
C SER A 145 -23.98 -3.75 -12.10
N LYS A 146 -23.91 -5.08 -11.89
CA LYS A 146 -24.71 -6.09 -12.59
C LYS A 146 -25.89 -6.62 -11.77
N ASP A 147 -26.50 -5.76 -10.95
CA ASP A 147 -27.76 -6.06 -10.23
C ASP A 147 -28.68 -4.82 -10.23
N LYS A 148 -28.67 -4.05 -11.33
CA LYS A 148 -29.65 -2.97 -11.61
C LYS A 148 -29.92 -2.79 -13.11
N LYS A 149 -29.70 -3.83 -13.91
CA LYS A 149 -30.15 -3.92 -15.30
C LYS A 149 -30.40 -5.38 -15.65
N GLU A 150 -31.52 -5.90 -15.18
CA GLU A 150 -32.38 -6.86 -15.88
C GLU A 150 -33.63 -7.03 -15.00
N GLU A 151 -34.76 -6.60 -15.57
CA GLU A 151 -36.19 -6.73 -15.18
C GLU A 151 -36.62 -6.72 -13.70
#